data_AF-A0A8X7TRX2-F1
#
_entry.id   AF-A0A8X7TRX2-F1
#
_cell.length_a   1.000
_cell.length_b   1.000
_cell.length_c   1.000
_cell.angle_alpha   90.00
_cell.angle_beta   90.00
_cell.angle_gamma   90.00
#
_symmetry.space_group_name_H-M   'P 1'
#
loop_
_entity.id
_entity.type
_entity.pdbx_description
1 polymer ?
#
loop_
_entity_poly.entity_id
_entity_poly.type
_entity_poly.pdbx_seq_one_letter_code
_entity_poly.pdbx_strand_id
1 'polypeptide(L)'
;MNCRSCECLCKPWEEEDVPTCLSSSPVKVLEILKFGDICEDEDMDKMMEQVEYFLETMPNLEQLIIHYETSIDEDVEEVLSQFQMVSREGLSKCKIQVISDNLNLSSST
;
A
#
# COMPACT_ATOMS: atom_id res chain seq x y z
N MET A 1 32.86 -14.15 -6.62
CA MET A 1 32.06 -13.03 -7.14
C MET A 1 30.81 -12.98 -6.28
N ASN A 2 30.75 -12.08 -5.31
CA ASN A 2 29.60 -11.96 -4.42
C ASN A 2 28.94 -10.61 -4.71
N CYS A 3 27.74 -10.63 -5.27
CA CYS A 3 26.87 -9.44 -5.31
C CYS A 3 26.42 -9.17 -3.89
N ARG A 4 27.11 -8.26 -3.20
CA ARG A 4 26.68 -7.66 -1.93
C ARG A 4 25.87 -6.41 -2.24
N SER A 5 24.74 -6.32 -1.54
CA SER A 5 23.84 -5.16 -1.38
C SER A 5 23.21 -4.58 -2.66
N CYS A 6 21.93 -4.90 -2.88
CA CYS A 6 20.99 -3.94 -3.48
C CYS A 6 20.70 -2.82 -2.47
N GLU A 7 21.73 -2.11 -1.99
CA GLU A 7 21.53 -0.89 -1.22
C GLU A 7 21.09 0.18 -2.21
N CYS A 8 19.83 0.63 -2.12
CA CYS A 8 19.40 1.76 -2.92
C CYS A 8 20.14 3.01 -2.41
N LEU A 9 20.71 3.78 -3.34
CA LEU A 9 21.39 5.05 -3.05
C LEU A 9 20.40 6.18 -2.71
N CYS A 10 19.15 5.83 -2.44
CA CYS A 10 18.12 6.78 -2.08
C CYS A 10 18.48 7.32 -0.70
N LYS A 11 18.63 8.64 -0.58
CA LYS A 11 18.72 9.25 0.74
C LYS A 11 17.44 8.89 1.50
N PRO A 12 17.51 8.65 2.83
CA PRO A 12 16.32 8.66 3.67
C PRO A 12 15.50 9.90 3.33
N TRP A 13 14.18 9.77 3.31
CA TRP A 13 13.26 10.88 3.11
C TRP A 13 13.54 11.95 4.17
N GLU A 14 14.33 12.98 3.82
CA GLU A 14 14.39 14.23 4.56
C GLU A 14 13.29 15.13 3.99
N GLU A 15 12.48 15.71 4.87
CA GLU A 15 11.17 16.35 4.66
C GLU A 15 11.13 17.56 3.70
N GLU A 16 12.13 17.79 2.86
CA GLU A 16 12.18 18.95 1.99
C GLU A 16 11.94 18.55 0.52
N ASP A 17 10.71 18.84 0.10
CA ASP A 17 10.11 18.72 -1.23
C ASP A 17 9.58 17.33 -1.62
N VAL A 18 8.24 17.25 -1.67
CA VAL A 18 7.46 16.14 -2.25
C VAL A 18 8.05 15.79 -3.62
N PRO A 19 8.58 14.57 -3.82
CA PRO A 19 9.11 14.18 -5.12
C PRO A 19 8.01 14.26 -6.19
N THR A 20 8.13 15.24 -7.09
CA THR A 20 7.18 15.48 -8.20
C THR A 20 7.13 14.33 -9.22
N CYS A 21 7.92 13.28 -9.03
CA CYS A 21 7.99 12.14 -9.92
C CYS A 21 6.72 11.28 -9.90
N LEU A 22 6.01 11.21 -8.76
CA LEU A 22 4.79 10.38 -8.65
C LEU A 22 3.59 11.04 -9.33
N SER A 23 3.45 12.36 -9.24
CA SER A 23 2.38 13.09 -9.91
C SER A 23 2.51 13.06 -11.43
N SER A 24 3.74 12.93 -11.94
CA SER A 24 4.04 12.73 -13.36
C SER A 24 4.05 11.26 -13.78
N SER A 25 3.87 10.33 -12.84
CA SER A 25 3.95 8.91 -13.11
C SER A 25 2.77 8.46 -13.99
N PRO A 26 3.03 7.72 -15.09
CA PRO A 26 1.99 7.13 -15.92
C PRO A 26 1.44 5.83 -15.34
N VAL A 27 1.90 5.41 -14.15
CA VAL A 27 1.49 4.16 -13.51
C VAL A 27 -0.01 4.20 -13.20
N LYS A 28 -0.71 3.14 -13.62
CA LYS A 28 -2.14 2.94 -13.43
C LYS A 28 -2.48 1.88 -12.39
N VAL A 29 -1.57 0.93 -12.18
CA VAL A 29 -1.73 -0.16 -11.23
C VAL A 29 -0.50 -0.22 -10.34
N LEU A 30 -0.71 -0.19 -9.03
CA LEU A 30 0.32 -0.34 -8.02
C LEU A 30 -0.01 -1.56 -7.17
N GLU A 31 0.99 -2.38 -6.87
CA GLU A 31 0.86 -3.59 -6.07
C GLU A 31 1.83 -3.51 -4.89
N ILE A 32 1.29 -3.62 -3.68
CA ILE A 32 2.06 -3.63 -2.44
C ILE A 32 2.07 -5.06 -1.92
N LEU A 33 3.26 -5.63 -1.79
CA LEU A 33 3.46 -6.99 -1.32
C LEU A 33 3.80 -7.00 0.18
N LYS A 34 3.45 -8.08 0.88
CA LYS A 34 3.82 -8.31 2.28
C LYS A 34 3.37 -7.19 3.22
N PHE A 35 2.22 -6.57 2.94
CA PHE A 35 1.63 -5.56 3.80
C PHE A 35 1.31 -6.22 5.14
N GLY A 36 1.69 -5.61 6.26
CA GLY A 36 1.50 -6.20 7.60
C GLY A 36 2.51 -7.27 8.02
N ASP A 37 3.49 -7.65 7.19
CA ASP A 37 4.62 -8.53 7.56
C ASP A 37 5.68 -7.73 8.36
N ILE A 38 5.23 -7.08 9.43
CA ILE A 38 6.02 -6.20 10.29
C ILE A 38 5.77 -6.57 11.75
N CYS A 39 6.84 -6.56 12.54
CA CYS A 39 6.84 -7.11 13.91
C CYS A 39 6.31 -6.13 14.98
N GLU A 40 6.06 -4.86 14.63
CA GLU A 40 5.70 -3.80 15.57
C GLU A 40 4.54 -2.94 15.02
N ASP A 41 3.59 -2.57 15.89
CA ASP A 41 2.39 -1.81 15.51
C ASP A 41 2.70 -0.42 14.93
N GLU A 42 3.80 0.22 15.37
CA GLU A 42 4.27 1.51 14.83
C GLU A 42 4.66 1.46 13.34
N ASP A 43 4.88 0.26 12.80
CA ASP A 43 5.19 0.10 11.39
C ASP A 43 3.92 0.02 10.53
N MET A 44 2.77 -0.34 11.11
CA MET A 44 1.49 -0.39 10.39
C MET A 44 0.97 1.00 10.05
N ASP A 45 1.05 1.94 11.00
CA ASP A 45 0.64 3.34 10.78
C ASP A 45 1.46 3.96 9.64
N LYS A 46 2.78 3.74 9.61
CA LYS A 46 3.66 4.22 8.54
C LYS A 46 3.33 3.60 7.18
N MET A 47 2.97 2.31 7.16
CA MET A 47 2.54 1.65 5.92
C MET A 47 1.22 2.23 5.40
N MET A 48 0.30 2.61 6.29
CA MET A 48 -0.93 3.30 5.91
C MET A 48 -0.67 4.70 5.38
N GLU A 49 0.17 5.49 6.04
CA GLU A 49 0.59 6.82 5.55
C GLU A 49 1.20 6.73 4.14
N GLN A 50 1.97 5.68 3.85
CA GLN A 50 2.50 5.44 2.50
C GLN A 50 1.41 5.17 1.48
N VAL A 51 0.37 4.41 1.84
CA VAL A 51 -0.78 4.17 0.96
C VAL A 51 -1.52 5.47 0.67
N GLU A 52 -1.83 6.25 1.70
CA GLU A 52 -2.48 7.56 1.55
C GLU A 52 -1.65 8.46 0.63
N TYR A 53 -0.34 8.53 0.85
CA TYR A 53 0.57 9.29 0.03
C TYR A 53 0.52 8.90 -1.46
N PHE A 54 0.46 7.60 -1.79
CA PHE A 54 0.30 7.17 -3.18
C PHE A 54 -1.05 7.59 -3.77
N LEU A 55 -2.13 7.46 -3.01
CA LEU A 55 -3.48 7.81 -3.46
C LEU A 55 -3.61 9.31 -3.73
N GLU A 56 -2.95 10.15 -2.91
CA GLU A 56 -2.94 11.61 -3.09
C GLU A 56 -2.03 12.07 -4.22
N THR A 57 -0.85 11.44 -4.38
CA THR A 57 0.20 11.95 -5.27
C THR A 57 0.23 11.29 -6.64
N MET A 58 -0.47 10.18 -6.86
CA MET A 58 -0.52 9.48 -8.15
C MET A 58 -1.89 9.66 -8.84
N PRO A 59 -2.14 10.78 -9.54
CA PRO A 59 -3.46 11.11 -10.09
C PRO A 59 -3.92 10.15 -11.21
N ASN A 60 -2.99 9.39 -11.81
CA ASN A 60 -3.29 8.41 -12.85
C ASN A 60 -3.49 6.99 -12.29
N LEU A 61 -3.39 6.80 -10.97
CA LEU A 61 -3.54 5.50 -10.35
C LEU A 61 -5.01 5.08 -10.41
N GLU A 62 -5.28 4.02 -11.17
CA GLU A 62 -6.62 3.46 -11.38
C GLU A 62 -6.90 2.30 -10.42
N GLN A 63 -5.86 1.56 -10.01
CA GLN A 63 -5.99 0.42 -9.10
C GLN A 63 -4.79 0.30 -8.15
N LEU A 64 -5.08 0.05 -6.87
CA LEU A 64 -4.11 -0.31 -5.85
C LEU A 64 -4.45 -1.72 -5.33
N ILE A 65 -3.48 -2.63 -5.39
CA ILE A 65 -3.61 -4.01 -4.93
C ILE A 65 -2.69 -4.18 -3.72
N ILE A 66 -3.24 -4.60 -2.59
CA ILE A 66 -2.50 -4.79 -1.33
C ILE A 66 -2.54 -6.27 -0.98
N HIS A 67 -1.38 -6.90 -0.93
CA HIS A 67 -1.23 -8.28 -0.45
C HIS A 67 -0.94 -8.23 1.04
N TYR A 68 -1.97 -8.48 1.83
CA TYR A 68 -1.89 -8.47 3.28
C TYR A 68 -1.46 -9.83 3.79
N GLU A 69 -0.25 -9.87 4.35
CA GLU A 69 0.38 -11.07 4.90
C GLU A 69 0.16 -11.03 6.41
N THR A 70 -1.03 -11.49 6.85
CA THR A 70 -1.34 -11.70 8.26
C THR A 70 -1.69 -13.16 8.51
N SER A 71 -1.46 -13.61 9.73
CA SER A 71 -1.93 -14.91 10.22
C SER A 71 -3.31 -14.85 10.87
N ILE A 72 -3.92 -13.67 10.97
CA ILE A 72 -5.16 -13.40 11.72
C ILE A 72 -6.19 -12.71 10.83
N ASP A 73 -7.36 -13.32 10.65
CA ASP A 73 -8.40 -12.83 9.73
C ASP A 73 -9.14 -11.57 10.20
N GLU A 74 -9.25 -11.34 11.53
CA GLU A 74 -9.90 -10.14 12.08
C GLU A 74 -9.17 -8.85 11.67
N ASP A 75 -7.84 -8.90 11.56
CA ASP A 75 -7.01 -7.75 11.17
C ASP A 75 -7.26 -7.35 9.70
N VAL A 76 -7.67 -8.31 8.86
CA VAL A 76 -7.92 -8.09 7.43
C VAL A 76 -9.15 -7.20 7.21
N GLU A 77 -10.24 -7.47 7.96
CA GLU A 77 -11.49 -6.71 7.88
C GLU A 77 -11.33 -5.29 8.42
N GLU A 78 -10.53 -5.12 9.48
CA GLU A 78 -10.19 -3.80 10.01
C GLU A 78 -9.43 -2.96 8.98
N VAL A 79 -8.36 -3.52 8.40
CA VAL A 79 -7.57 -2.85 7.35
C VAL A 79 -8.42 -2.54 6.11
N LEU A 80 -9.29 -3.45 5.70
CA LEU A 80 -10.27 -3.21 4.63
C LEU A 80 -11.20 -2.04 4.95
N SER A 81 -11.71 -1.96 6.19
CA SER A 81 -12.62 -0.90 6.61
C SER A 81 -11.95 0.48 6.60
N GLN A 82 -10.69 0.54 7.01
CA GLN A 82 -9.88 1.76 7.00
C GLN A 82 -9.63 2.23 5.56
N PHE A 83 -9.23 1.34 4.65
CA PHE A 83 -9.07 1.71 3.23
C PHE A 83 -10.40 2.06 2.53
N GLN A 84 -11.51 1.43 2.91
CA GLN A 84 -12.83 1.81 2.40
C GLN A 84 -13.23 3.21 2.86
N MET A 85 -12.88 3.63 4.07
CA MET A 85 -13.07 5.01 4.52
C MET A 85 -12.22 5.98 3.70
N VAL A 86 -10.94 5.70 3.48
CA VAL A 86 -10.03 6.52 2.64
C VAL A 86 -10.57 6.68 1.22
N SER A 87 -11.10 5.61 0.62
CA SER A 87 -11.72 5.66 -0.71
C SER A 87 -13.03 6.45 -0.72
N ARG A 88 -13.80 6.43 0.38
CA ARG A 88 -15.09 7.13 0.54
C ARG A 88 -14.94 8.63 0.76
N GLU A 89 -13.82 9.09 1.31
CA GLU A 89 -13.51 10.52 1.47
C GLU A 89 -13.16 11.21 0.13
N GLY A 90 -13.16 10.47 -0.98
CA GLY A 90 -13.01 11.04 -2.32
C GLY A 90 -11.57 11.41 -2.67
N LEU A 91 -10.60 10.90 -1.90
CA LEU A 91 -9.17 11.14 -2.09
C LEU A 91 -8.71 10.70 -3.49
N SER A 92 -9.27 9.62 -4.03
CA SER A 92 -8.95 9.15 -5.38
C SER A 92 -10.09 8.35 -6.01
N LYS A 93 -10.12 8.30 -7.35
CA LYS A 93 -10.95 7.33 -8.10
C LYS A 93 -10.31 5.94 -8.17
N CYS A 94 -9.22 5.73 -7.45
CA CYS A 94 -8.44 4.51 -7.46
C CYS A 94 -9.26 3.38 -6.82
N LYS A 95 -9.36 2.25 -7.50
CA LYS A 95 -9.95 1.03 -6.95
C LYS A 95 -8.94 0.36 -6.03
N ILE A 96 -9.25 0.28 -4.74
CA ILE A 96 -8.43 -0.46 -3.77
C ILE A 96 -8.93 -1.92 -3.69
N GLN A 97 -8.00 -2.86 -3.77
CA GLN A 97 -8.24 -4.29 -3.60
C GLN A 97 -7.25 -4.84 -2.58
N VAL A 98 -7.75 -5.50 -1.53
CA VAL A 98 -6.92 -6.22 -0.57
C VAL A 98 -7.04 -7.72 -0.85
N ILE A 99 -5.90 -8.40 -0.91
CA ILE A 99 -5.78 -9.85 -1.08
C ILE A 99 -5.02 -10.36 0.14
N SER A 100 -5.60 -11.28 0.90
CA SER A 100 -4.87 -12.03 1.94
C SER A 100 -4.86 -13.51 1.59
N ASP A 101 -3.81 -14.22 1.98
CA ASP A 101 -3.71 -15.67 1.72
C ASP A 101 -4.82 -16.48 2.40
N ASN A 102 -5.41 -15.94 3.48
CA ASN A 102 -6.57 -16.53 4.16
C ASN A 102 -7.92 -16.22 3.47
N LEU A 103 -8.01 -15.14 2.67
CA LEU A 103 -9.24 -14.72 1.97
C LEU A 103 -9.56 -15.51 0.69
N ASN A 104 -8.76 -16.50 0.32
CA ASN A 104 -9.09 -17.44 -0.77
C ASN A 104 -10.32 -18.35 -0.48
N LEU A 105 -11.07 -18.08 0.60
CA LEU A 105 -12.22 -18.88 1.03
C LEU A 105 -13.61 -18.26 0.83
N SER A 106 -13.81 -17.16 0.09
CA SER A 106 -15.19 -16.82 -0.32
C SER A 106 -15.33 -16.01 -1.61
N SER A 107 -15.49 -16.73 -2.72
CA SER A 107 -16.61 -16.46 -3.64
C SER A 107 -16.99 -17.76 -4.34
N SER A 108 -17.81 -18.56 -3.68
CA SER A 108 -18.57 -19.64 -4.31
C SER A 108 -19.92 -19.73 -3.63
N THR A 109 -20.95 -19.53 -4.47
CA THR A 109 -22.41 -19.61 -4.30
C THR A 109 -23.13 -18.53 -3.52
#